data_AF-A0A1X4XXB6-F1
#
_entry.id   AF-A0A1X4XXB6-F1
#
_cell.length_a   1.000
_cell.length_b   1.000
_cell.length_c   1.000
_cell.angle_alpha   90.00
_cell.angle_beta   90.00
_cell.angle_gamma   90.00
#
_symmetry.space_group_name_H-M   'P 1'
#
loop_
_entity.id
_entity.type
_entity.pdbx_description
1 polymer ?
#
loop_
_entity_poly.entity_id
_entity_poly.type
_entity_poly.pdbx_seq_one_letter_code
_entity_poly.pdbx_strand_id
1 'polypeptide(L)' 'MKKTEFLYFSGCPNFEPTFSNLLEALKELGTNINVQNIDVETLGKAKEVNFLGSPFIYRRY' A
#
# COMPACT_ATOMS: atom_id res chain seq x y z
N MET A 1 10.00 11.91 -7.82
CA MET A 1 9.56 11.94 -6.40
C MET A 1 9.42 10.50 -5.92
N LYS A 2 9.94 10.16 -4.73
CA LYS A 2 9.76 8.82 -4.16
C LYS A 2 8.30 8.64 -3.75
N LYS A 3 7.67 7.55 -4.16
CA LYS A 3 6.25 7.26 -3.89
C LYS A 3 6.12 5.87 -3.29
N THR A 4 5.34 5.75 -2.23
CA THR A 4 4.94 4.47 -1.65
C THR A 4 3.54 4.16 -2.15
N GLU A 5 3.33 2.94 -2.63
CA GLU A 5 2.04 2.44 -3.06
C GLU A 5 1.57 1.45 -2.00
N PHE A 6 0.34 1.60 -1.54
CA PHE A 6 -0.33 0.69 -0.62
C PHE A 6 -1.44 -0.01 -1.37
N LEU A 7 -1.23 -1.30 -1.63
CA LEU A 7 -2.07 -2.13 -2.47
C LEU A 7 -2.91 -3.05 -1.60
N TYR A 8 -4.20 -3.14 -1.87
CA TYR A 8 -5.13 -3.94 -1.09
C TYR A 8 -6.33 -4.35 -1.94
N PHE A 9 -7.18 -5.22 -1.41
CA PHE A 9 -8.53 -5.45 -1.92
C PHE A 9 -9.55 -5.33 -0.79
N SER A 10 -10.78 -4.96 -1.13
CA SER A 10 -11.92 -4.90 -0.20
C SER A 10 -12.23 -6.27 0.41
N GLY A 11 -12.27 -6.35 1.74
CA GLY A 11 -12.47 -7.60 2.48
C GLY A 11 -11.19 -8.26 3.03
N CYS A 12 -10.02 -7.65 2.79
CA CYS A 12 -8.79 -8.05 3.50
C CYS A 12 -8.86 -7.59 4.97
N PRO A 13 -8.83 -8.51 5.96
CA PRO A 13 -8.98 -8.15 7.37
C PRO A 13 -7.83 -7.28 7.89
N ASN A 14 -6.68 -7.31 7.21
CA ASN A 14 -5.47 -6.63 7.64
C ASN A 14 -5.21 -5.32 6.89
N PHE A 15 -6.08 -4.89 5.97
CA PHE A 15 -5.89 -3.65 5.20
C PHE A 15 -5.81 -2.43 6.12
N GLU A 16 -6.86 -2.19 6.92
CA GLU A 16 -6.95 -1.04 7.81
C GLU A 16 -5.82 -0.99 8.86
N PRO A 17 -5.53 -2.08 9.62
CA PRO A 17 -4.46 -2.02 10.61
C PRO A 17 -3.07 -1.82 9.96
N THR A 18 -2.83 -2.40 8.80
CA THR A 18 -1.55 -2.20 8.09
C THR A 18 -1.40 -0.75 7.62
N PHE A 19 -2.48 -0.13 7.13
CA PHE A 19 -2.45 1.27 6.72
C PHE A 19 -2.19 2.20 7.91
N SER A 20 -2.84 1.97 9.04
CA SER A 20 -2.60 2.73 10.28
C SER A 20 -1.13 2.65 10.71
N ASN A 21 -0.58 1.43 10.76
CA ASN A 21 0.83 1.21 11.13
C ASN A 21 1.80 1.89 10.16
N LEU A 22 1.49 1.89 8.85
CA LEU A 22 2.31 2.58 7.85
C LEU A 22 2.35 4.09 8.12
N LEU A 23 1.19 4.71 8.38
CA LEU A 23 1.13 6.14 8.65
C LEU A 23 1.83 6.50 9.97
N GLU A 24 1.68 5.67 11.00
CA GLU A 24 2.39 5.85 12.28
C GLU A 24 3.90 5.78 12.10
N ALA A 25 4.42 4.76 11.40
CA ALA A 25 5.84 4.63 11.12
C ALA A 25 6.40 5.83 10.33
N LEU A 26 5.66 6.33 9.33
CA LEU A 26 6.07 7.51 8.56
C LEU A 26 6.15 8.77 9.42
N LYS A 27 5.20 8.93 10.35
CA LYS A 27 5.16 10.03 11.32
C LYS A 27 6.34 9.95 12.30
N GLU A 28 6.60 8.77 12.87
CA GLU A 28 7.71 8.54 13.79
C GLU A 28 9.08 8.80 13.14
N LEU A 29 9.23 8.41 11.88
CA LEU A 29 10.44 8.67 11.10
C LEU A 29 10.60 10.13 10.65
N GLY A 30 9.59 10.98 10.86
CA GLY A 30 9.58 12.36 10.39
C GLY A 30 9.64 12.47 8.86
N THR A 31 9.21 11.42 8.14
CA THR A 31 9.30 11.36 6.68
C THR A 31 7.99 11.74 6.03
N ASN A 32 8.03 12.73 5.15
CA ASN A 32 6.88 13.10 4.34
C ASN A 32 6.92 12.35 2.99
N ILE A 33 6.55 11.07 3.01
CA ILE A 33 6.43 10.24 1.80
C ILE A 33 4.97 10.23 1.36
N ASN A 34 4.74 10.50 0.07
CA ASN A 34 3.41 10.36 -0.51
C ASN A 34 3.04 8.87 -0.61
N VAL A 35 2.01 8.47 0.13
CA VAL A 35 1.42 7.13 0.07
C VAL A 35 0.19 7.17 -0.83
N GLN A 36 0.22 6.41 -1.93
CA GLN A 36 -0.94 6.20 -2.78
C GLN A 36 -1.62 4.88 -2.44
N ASN A 37 -2.90 4.95 -2.13
CA ASN A 37 -3.77 3.78 -2.01
C ASN A 37 -4.18 3.27 -3.40
N ILE A 38 -4.05 1.96 -3.63
CA ILE A 38 -4.42 1.30 -4.88
C ILE A 38 -5.32 0.10 -4.54
N ASP A 39 -6.57 0.16 -4.96
CA ASP A 39 -7.48 -0.98 -4.87
C ASP A 39 -7.19 -1.97 -6.02
N VAL A 40 -7.07 -3.26 -5.67
CA VAL A 40 -6.69 -4.35 -6.56
C VAL A 40 -7.81 -5.39 -6.58
N GLU A 41 -8.91 -5.04 -7.23
CA GLU A 41 -10.12 -5.88 -7.28
C GLU A 41 -10.08 -6.96 -8.38
N THR A 42 -9.12 -6.89 -9.29
CA THR A 42 -9.06 -7.81 -10.45
C THR A 42 -7.69 -8.43 -10.64
N LEU A 43 -7.67 -9.64 -11.22
CA LEU A 43 -6.43 -10.29 -11.62
C LEU A 43 -5.64 -9.48 -12.66
N GLY A 44 -6.33 -8.74 -13.53
CA GLY A 44 -5.70 -7.83 -14.49
C GLY A 44 -4.91 -6.73 -13.78
N LYS A 45 -5.56 -6.06 -12.81
CA LYS A 45 -4.90 -5.04 -11.99
C LYS A 45 -3.76 -5.62 -11.17
N ALA A 46 -3.95 -6.80 -10.57
CA ALA A 46 -2.92 -7.49 -9.80
C ALA A 46 -1.64 -7.73 -10.63
N LYS A 47 -1.78 -8.13 -11.89
CA LYS A 47 -0.65 -8.29 -12.83
C LYS A 47 0.00 -6.96 -13.19
N GLU A 48 -0.80 -5.92 -13.49
CA GLU A 48 -0.30 -4.58 -13.87
C GLU A 48 0.61 -3.98 -12.80
N VAL A 49 0.28 -4.21 -11.53
CA VAL A 49 0.97 -3.60 -10.39
C VAL A 49 1.91 -4.56 -9.65
N ASN A 50 2.13 -5.77 -10.20
CA ASN A 50 2.91 -6.85 -9.56
C ASN A 50 2.46 -7.14 -8.11
N PHE A 51 1.14 -7.21 -7.90
CA PHE A 51 0.52 -7.45 -6.60
C PHE A 51 0.76 -8.90 -6.14
N LEU A 52 1.46 -9.06 -5.02
CA LEU A 52 1.81 -10.37 -4.47
C LEU A 52 0.82 -10.87 -3.40
N GLY A 53 -0.07 -10.01 -2.91
CA GLY A 53 -1.05 -10.34 -1.87
C GLY A 53 -1.54 -9.11 -1.14
N SER A 54 -2.63 -9.22 -0.35
CA SER A 54 -3.16 -8.10 0.41
C SER A 54 -2.86 -8.22 1.90
N PRO A 55 -2.49 -7.12 2.59
CA PRO A 55 -2.05 -5.84 2.01
C PRO A 55 -0.58 -5.93 1.53
N PHE A 56 -0.20 -5.08 0.58
CA PHE A 56 1.18 -5.01 0.08
C PHE A 56 1.66 -3.56 -0.01
N ILE A 57 2.83 -3.29 0.57
CA ILE A 57 3.48 -1.99 0.51
C ILE A 57 4.60 -2.08 -0.51
N TYR A 58 4.51 -1.27 -1.57
CA TYR A 58 5.51 -1.24 -2.62
C TYR A 58 6.14 0.15 -2.71
N ARG A 59 7.46 0.20 -2.95
CA ARG A 59 8.18 1.46 -3.13
C ARG A 59 8.72 1.54 -4.56
N ARG A 60 8.26 2.55 -5.30
CA ARG A 60 8.83 2.87 -6.62
C ARG A 60 10.04 3.78 -6.45
N TYR A 61 11.16 3.35 -7.03
CA TYR A 61 12.40 4.12 -7.11
C TYR A 61 12.51 4.82 -8.47
#